data_AF-A0A538JIS6-F1
#
_entry.id   AF-A0A538JIS6-F1
#
_cell.length_a   1.000
_cell.length_b   1.000
_cell.length_c   1.000
_cell.angle_alpha   90.00
_cell.angle_beta   90.00
_cell.angle_gamma   90.00
#
_symmetry.space_group_name_H-M   'P 1'
#
loop_
_entity.id
_entity.type
_entity.pdbx_description
1 polymer ?
#
loop_
_entity_poly.entity_id
_entity_poly.type
_entity_poly.pdbx_seq_one_letter_code
_entity_poly.pdbx_strand_id
1 'polypeptide(L)'
;MRNDRGLRTEGTRSSALWGRGSRSERRSSALWGRRGGRSAVVLSALVAALLIPVAGIAGNGNGTGYANIGTTRAVVPASLLAAATASPNLYFNVIVQGSKGTSSGDVENDVKNSNNGEVKRTFKSLSATSVRLKGSQLVQLSRLPGIAAITPDEPVREAGYENAEMWRDTTDMTPLWNAIDPSTWLPIGLAPPAPAIAIVDSGVDASKVNDFGGRLVANVNLSSLAPTATGDDEGHGTMVAGIAAGSNPLHPGAVQHAPIVSIRTADANGRSVTSDVIAAVDWIIANKAKYNIRVANFSMASASNTSFRIDPLDKAVERLWFNGIVVVAAAGNFGEGPAAVDMSKAPGNDPFVITVGATDQHQTDDPFDDTIPAWSAFGFTMDGFSKPDMVAPGRYMISAVPTGASIPAAVPDRVVAPGYMWMSGTSFAAPVVAGAAAQILARHPNWTPDEVKGALMVTSVYLGSLGQAAGVGEIDATAAATLDRAPNPNENFYKFVETDPVTGQRTFNQASWSSAVSAAASWSSANWASASWASASWASASWASASWSSANWTSLGTASLGSATNWSESTFSP
;
A
#
# COMPACT_ATOMS: atom_id res chain seq x y z
N MET A 1 48.00 7.83 -38.99
CA MET A 1 48.06 7.15 -40.30
C MET A 1 46.75 6.39 -40.47
N ARG A 2 46.10 6.58 -41.62
CA ARG A 2 44.80 5.98 -41.99
C ARG A 2 44.92 4.50 -42.36
N ASN A 3 43.78 3.80 -42.25
CA ASN A 3 43.22 2.71 -43.09
C ASN A 3 42.80 1.52 -42.20
N ASP A 4 41.53 1.12 -41.99
CA ASP A 4 40.29 1.06 -42.81
C ASP A 4 40.18 -0.24 -43.66
N ARG A 5 39.10 -1.01 -43.41
CA ARG A 5 38.49 -2.12 -44.21
C ARG A 5 39.18 -3.50 -44.18
N GLY A 6 38.51 -4.66 -44.23
CA GLY A 6 37.09 -5.02 -44.33
C GLY A 6 36.90 -6.49 -44.80
N LEU A 7 35.80 -7.12 -44.33
CA LEU A 7 34.90 -8.07 -45.01
C LEU A 7 35.30 -9.54 -45.37
N ARG A 8 34.48 -10.48 -44.84
CA ARG A 8 33.70 -11.60 -45.48
C ARG A 8 34.49 -12.72 -46.21
N THR A 9 34.14 -14.02 -46.26
CA THR A 9 32.97 -14.87 -45.93
C THR A 9 33.37 -16.37 -46.12
N GLU A 10 32.46 -17.28 -45.74
CA GLU A 10 32.40 -18.75 -46.01
C GLU A 10 33.15 -19.64 -44.99
N GLY A 11 32.59 -20.65 -44.35
CA GLY A 11 31.29 -21.32 -44.48
C GLY A 11 31.51 -22.82 -44.38
N THR A 12 31.22 -23.45 -43.24
CA THR A 12 30.94 -24.91 -43.20
C THR A 12 30.00 -25.24 -42.05
N ARG A 13 28.82 -25.71 -42.44
CA ARG A 13 27.80 -26.35 -41.60
C ARG A 13 28.25 -27.76 -41.27
N SER A 14 27.87 -28.26 -40.10
CA SER A 14 27.61 -29.69 -39.89
C SER A 14 26.57 -29.85 -38.78
N SER A 15 25.38 -30.27 -39.20
CA SER A 15 24.31 -30.80 -38.36
C SER A 15 23.99 -32.20 -38.87
N ALA A 16 24.03 -33.19 -37.98
CA ALA A 16 23.52 -34.57 -38.08
C ALA A 16 24.20 -35.36 -36.94
N LEU A 17 23.60 -36.30 -36.21
CA LEU A 17 22.43 -37.12 -36.48
C LEU A 17 21.98 -37.79 -35.16
N TRP A 18 20.75 -38.27 -35.21
CA TRP A 18 19.90 -38.87 -34.18
C TRP A 18 20.26 -40.29 -33.71
N GLY A 19 19.73 -40.64 -32.53
CA GLY A 19 19.09 -41.93 -32.20
C GLY A 19 18.17 -41.76 -30.98
N ARG A 20 16.83 -41.64 -31.12
CA ARG A 20 15.78 -42.69 -31.06
C ARG A 20 16.06 -43.80 -30.02
N GLY A 21 15.23 -44.14 -29.03
CA GLY A 21 13.88 -43.74 -28.61
C GLY A 21 13.08 -44.99 -28.16
N SER A 22 12.25 -44.92 -27.10
CA SER A 22 10.87 -45.48 -27.09
C SER A 22 10.06 -45.26 -25.80
N ARG A 23 8.84 -44.72 -26.00
CA ARG A 23 7.51 -45.04 -25.41
C ARG A 23 7.29 -44.79 -23.90
N SER A 24 6.22 -44.15 -23.43
CA SER A 24 4.79 -44.02 -23.82
C SER A 24 4.23 -42.74 -23.14
N GLU A 25 3.41 -41.83 -23.69
CA GLU A 25 1.99 -41.86 -24.09
C GLU A 25 1.65 -40.41 -24.56
N ARG A 26 1.16 -40.13 -25.79
CA ARG A 26 -0.25 -39.89 -26.19
C ARG A 26 -1.05 -39.06 -25.15
N ARG A 27 -1.75 -37.95 -25.46
CA ARG A 27 -2.30 -37.42 -26.72
C ARG A 27 -3.01 -36.05 -26.47
N SER A 28 -2.88 -35.10 -27.40
CA SER A 28 -3.91 -34.17 -27.98
C SER A 28 -4.84 -33.32 -27.08
N SER A 29 -5.34 -32.13 -27.42
CA SER A 29 -5.12 -31.14 -28.49
C SER A 29 -6.06 -29.95 -28.18
N ALA A 30 -5.65 -28.75 -28.60
CA ALA A 30 -6.41 -27.56 -29.01
C ALA A 30 -7.95 -27.53 -28.87
N LEU A 31 -8.46 -26.39 -28.41
CA LEU A 31 -9.64 -25.76 -29.02
C LEU A 31 -9.61 -24.23 -28.85
N TRP A 32 -9.30 -23.55 -29.96
CA TRP A 32 -9.64 -22.15 -30.21
C TRP A 32 -11.00 -22.11 -30.92
N GLY A 33 -11.85 -21.13 -30.59
CA GLY A 33 -13.09 -20.82 -31.32
C GLY A 33 -13.47 -19.34 -31.18
N ARG A 34 -13.50 -18.62 -32.30
CA ARG A 34 -13.80 -17.18 -32.44
C ARG A 34 -15.33 -16.88 -32.42
N ARG A 35 -15.65 -15.68 -31.90
CA ARG A 35 -16.72 -14.68 -32.24
C ARG A 35 -18.12 -15.15 -32.72
N GLY A 36 -19.16 -14.62 -32.02
CA GLY A 36 -20.33 -13.98 -32.66
C GLY A 36 -21.73 -14.29 -32.09
N GLY A 37 -22.45 -13.24 -31.65
CA GLY A 37 -23.89 -13.07 -31.96
C GLY A 37 -24.97 -13.54 -30.97
N ARG A 38 -25.51 -12.58 -30.20
CA ARG A 38 -26.92 -12.38 -29.75
C ARG A 38 -27.89 -13.57 -29.76
N SER A 39 -28.51 -13.84 -28.59
CA SER A 39 -29.99 -13.89 -28.45
C SER A 39 -30.39 -13.90 -26.96
N ALA A 40 -31.36 -13.05 -26.65
CA ALA A 40 -31.98 -12.85 -25.36
C ALA A 40 -33.32 -13.61 -25.27
N VAL A 41 -33.65 -14.16 -24.10
CA VAL A 41 -35.01 -14.44 -23.58
C VAL A 41 -34.84 -14.55 -22.04
N VAL A 42 -35.07 -13.53 -21.22
CA VAL A 42 -36.32 -13.03 -20.60
C VAL A 42 -37.20 -14.13 -19.98
N LEU A 43 -37.28 -14.14 -18.64
CA LEU A 43 -38.50 -14.50 -17.93
C LEU A 43 -38.62 -13.64 -16.67
N SER A 44 -39.54 -12.68 -16.77
CA SER A 44 -39.97 -11.75 -15.75
C SER A 44 -41.20 -12.30 -15.01
N ALA A 45 -41.25 -12.15 -13.68
CA ALA A 45 -42.47 -12.04 -12.87
C ALA A 45 -42.02 -11.76 -11.41
N LEU A 46 -42.60 -10.87 -10.62
CA LEU A 46 -43.62 -9.84 -10.80
C LEU A 46 -43.56 -9.00 -9.51
N VAL A 47 -43.58 -7.68 -9.65
CA VAL A 47 -43.73 -6.70 -8.56
C VAL A 47 -45.20 -6.64 -8.13
N ALA A 48 -45.47 -6.62 -6.82
CA ALA A 48 -46.68 -6.02 -6.27
C ALA A 48 -46.36 -5.39 -4.90
N ALA A 49 -46.71 -4.11 -4.77
CA ALA A 49 -46.33 -3.15 -3.74
C ALA A 49 -47.22 -3.20 -2.48
N LEU A 50 -46.75 -2.59 -1.36
CA LEU A 50 -47.43 -1.47 -0.64
C LEU A 50 -46.80 -1.15 0.76
N LEU A 51 -46.16 0.03 0.81
CA LEU A 51 -46.09 1.11 1.83
C LEU A 51 -46.35 0.89 3.37
N ILE A 52 -45.30 1.21 4.17
CA ILE A 52 -45.19 2.08 5.40
C ILE A 52 -45.87 1.61 6.72
N PRO A 53 -45.30 1.79 7.96
CA PRO A 53 -44.25 2.75 8.39
C PRO A 53 -43.02 2.19 9.13
N VAL A 54 -41.96 3.00 9.08
CA VAL A 54 -40.86 3.01 10.04
C VAL A 54 -41.37 3.65 11.34
N ALA A 55 -41.32 2.88 12.43
CA ALA A 55 -41.28 3.40 13.80
C ALA A 55 -40.03 2.80 14.46
N GLY A 56 -39.19 3.67 15.01
CA GLY A 56 -37.83 3.34 15.40
C GLY A 56 -37.70 2.32 16.53
N ILE A 57 -36.63 1.54 16.47
CA ILE A 57 -35.89 1.10 17.65
C ILE A 57 -34.45 1.53 17.45
N ALA A 58 -34.02 2.44 18.31
CA ALA A 58 -32.67 2.92 18.45
C ALA A 58 -31.74 1.83 19.01
N GLY A 59 -30.46 1.92 18.66
CA GLY A 59 -29.36 1.60 19.58
C GLY A 59 -28.62 0.28 19.39
N ASN A 60 -27.36 0.43 18.95
CA ASN A 60 -26.16 -0.32 19.34
C ASN A 60 -25.86 -1.73 18.77
N GLY A 61 -24.75 -1.77 18.01
CA GLY A 61 -23.68 -2.77 18.20
C GLY A 61 -23.57 -3.84 17.12
N ASN A 62 -22.73 -3.61 16.10
CA ASN A 62 -22.24 -4.69 15.22
C ASN A 62 -21.21 -5.54 15.98
N GLY A 63 -21.70 -6.38 16.89
CA GLY A 63 -20.97 -7.52 17.42
C GLY A 63 -21.29 -8.76 16.57
N THR A 64 -20.29 -9.62 16.36
CA THR A 64 -20.47 -11.01 15.94
C THR A 64 -21.31 -11.74 16.99
N GLY A 65 -22.63 -11.58 16.93
CA GLY A 65 -23.54 -12.03 17.97
C GLY A 65 -23.78 -13.53 17.90
N TYR A 66 -23.49 -14.24 19.00
CA TYR A 66 -24.00 -15.58 19.25
C TYR A 66 -25.51 -15.48 19.52
N ALA A 67 -26.34 -16.02 18.64
CA ALA A 67 -27.78 -15.93 18.80
C ALA A 67 -28.30 -17.09 19.67
N ASN A 68 -28.85 -16.79 20.84
CA ASN A 68 -29.71 -17.72 21.59
C ASN A 68 -31.17 -17.46 21.18
N ILE A 69 -31.57 -17.93 20.00
CA ILE A 69 -32.97 -17.85 19.56
C ILE A 69 -33.74 -19.02 20.17
N GLY A 70 -34.17 -18.88 21.44
CA GLY A 70 -35.26 -19.59 22.14
C GLY A 70 -35.44 -21.12 22.01
N THR A 71 -34.57 -21.82 21.28
CA THR A 71 -34.78 -23.19 20.78
C THR A 71 -33.47 -23.98 20.68
N THR A 72 -32.33 -23.39 21.09
CA THR A 72 -31.02 -24.02 21.16
C THR A 72 -30.44 -23.79 22.55
N ARG A 73 -29.74 -24.78 23.10
CA ARG A 73 -29.07 -24.73 24.40
C ARG A 73 -27.56 -24.54 24.25
N ALA A 74 -26.99 -25.02 23.14
CA ALA A 74 -25.60 -24.80 22.77
C ALA A 74 -25.42 -23.42 22.10
N VAL A 75 -24.23 -22.85 22.27
CA VAL A 75 -23.79 -21.66 21.53
C VAL A 75 -23.46 -22.06 20.09
N VAL A 76 -24.21 -21.49 19.14
CA VAL A 76 -24.00 -21.71 17.70
C VAL A 76 -23.91 -20.34 17.01
N PRO A 77 -22.92 -20.09 16.14
CA PRO A 77 -22.90 -18.88 15.33
C PRO A 77 -24.22 -18.70 14.56
N ALA A 78 -24.78 -17.49 14.58
CA ALA A 78 -26.09 -17.22 14.01
C ALA A 78 -26.19 -17.59 12.52
N SER A 79 -25.12 -17.34 11.76
CA SER A 79 -25.01 -17.70 10.35
C SER A 79 -25.05 -19.21 10.12
N LEU A 80 -24.32 -19.99 10.93
CA LEU A 80 -24.31 -21.45 10.86
C LEU A 80 -25.68 -22.03 11.22
N LEU A 81 -26.33 -21.51 12.27
CA LEU A 81 -27.65 -21.97 12.69
C LEU A 81 -28.72 -21.65 11.65
N ALA A 82 -28.68 -20.46 11.05
CA ALA A 82 -29.59 -20.06 9.98
C ALA A 82 -29.40 -20.94 8.73
N ALA A 83 -28.16 -21.20 8.32
CA ALA A 83 -27.85 -22.06 7.18
C ALA A 83 -28.29 -23.52 7.41
N ALA A 84 -28.03 -24.07 8.60
CA ALA A 84 -28.44 -25.42 8.97
C ALA A 84 -29.97 -25.58 9.01
N THR A 85 -30.69 -24.56 9.49
CA THR A 85 -32.15 -24.54 9.54
C THR A 85 -32.77 -24.42 8.15
N ALA A 86 -32.22 -23.55 7.30
CA ALA A 86 -32.70 -23.37 5.92
C ALA A 86 -32.41 -24.59 5.02
N SER A 87 -31.35 -25.35 5.33
CA SER A 87 -30.87 -26.47 4.51
C SER A 87 -30.68 -27.76 5.33
N PRO A 88 -31.77 -28.43 5.76
CA PRO A 88 -31.72 -29.53 6.71
C PRO A 88 -31.01 -30.80 6.21
N ASN A 89 -30.82 -30.94 4.90
CA ASN A 89 -30.18 -32.09 4.26
C ASN A 89 -28.74 -31.81 3.80
N LEU A 90 -28.26 -30.56 3.84
CA LEU A 90 -26.89 -30.22 3.50
C LEU A 90 -25.94 -30.58 4.65
N TYR A 91 -24.73 -30.99 4.31
CA TYR A 91 -23.69 -31.33 5.28
C TYR A 91 -22.84 -30.12 5.65
N PHE A 92 -22.53 -30.01 6.94
CA PHE A 92 -21.67 -29.00 7.54
C PHE A 92 -20.54 -29.70 8.29
N ASN A 93 -19.32 -29.20 8.13
CA ASN A 93 -18.17 -29.62 8.94
C ASN A 93 -18.12 -28.74 10.18
N VAL A 94 -18.22 -29.34 11.36
CA VAL A 94 -18.30 -28.60 12.61
C VAL A 94 -17.52 -29.30 13.72
N ILE A 95 -17.13 -28.52 14.72
CA ILE A 95 -16.62 -29.01 16.00
C ILE A 95 -17.76 -28.88 17.00
N VAL A 96 -18.20 -30.02 17.54
CA VAL A 96 -19.19 -30.08 18.62
C VAL A 96 -18.43 -30.15 19.94
N GLN A 97 -18.73 -29.23 20.85
CA GLN A 97 -18.07 -29.09 22.14
C GLN A 97 -19.04 -29.43 23.26
N GLY A 98 -18.61 -30.30 24.17
CA GLY A 98 -19.36 -30.73 25.34
C GLY A 98 -19.38 -29.69 26.44
N SER A 99 -20.45 -29.72 27.23
CA SER A 99 -20.58 -28.95 28.47
C SER A 99 -19.59 -29.40 29.54
N LYS A 100 -19.41 -28.58 30.58
CA LYS A 100 -18.56 -28.93 31.72
C LYS A 100 -19.01 -30.26 32.32
N GLY A 101 -18.07 -31.22 32.39
CA GLY A 101 -18.33 -32.58 32.88
C GLY A 101 -18.68 -33.60 31.80
N THR A 102 -18.86 -33.18 30.55
CA THR A 102 -19.04 -34.06 29.38
C THR A 102 -17.67 -34.42 28.81
N SER A 103 -17.40 -35.70 28.59
CA SER A 103 -16.17 -36.15 27.92
C SER A 103 -16.33 -36.09 26.40
N SER A 104 -15.22 -36.09 25.66
CA SER A 104 -15.28 -36.17 24.19
C SER A 104 -15.94 -37.47 23.71
N GLY A 105 -15.86 -38.55 24.50
CA GLY A 105 -16.57 -39.80 24.22
C GLY A 105 -18.08 -39.67 24.37
N ASP A 106 -18.56 -38.87 25.33
CA ASP A 106 -19.98 -38.56 25.48
C ASP A 106 -20.49 -37.71 24.31
N VAL A 107 -19.71 -36.70 23.90
CA VAL A 107 -20.02 -35.87 22.71
C VAL A 107 -20.05 -36.72 21.44
N GLU A 108 -19.10 -37.63 21.28
CA GLU A 108 -19.06 -38.58 20.16
C GLU A 108 -20.30 -39.48 20.13
N ASN A 109 -20.74 -39.96 21.31
CA ASN A 109 -21.95 -40.76 21.44
C ASN A 109 -23.20 -39.96 21.07
N ASP A 110 -23.32 -38.71 21.54
CA ASP A 110 -24.42 -37.80 21.18
C ASP A 110 -24.50 -37.59 19.66
N VAL A 111 -23.36 -37.42 19.00
CA VAL A 111 -23.27 -37.27 17.53
C VAL A 111 -23.67 -38.55 16.79
N LYS A 112 -23.23 -39.72 17.27
CA LYS A 112 -23.64 -41.00 16.66
C LYS A 112 -25.14 -41.23 16.80
N ASN A 113 -25.70 -40.84 17.95
CA ASN A 113 -27.12 -40.94 18.25
C ASN A 113 -27.99 -39.92 17.51
N SER A 114 -27.43 -38.85 16.94
CA SER A 114 -28.15 -37.89 16.10
C SER A 114 -28.34 -38.40 14.66
N ASN A 115 -28.86 -39.63 14.50
CA ASN A 115 -29.09 -40.29 13.20
C ASN A 115 -27.82 -40.51 12.37
N ASN A 116 -26.76 -41.12 12.95
CA ASN A 116 -25.49 -41.41 12.29
C ASN A 116 -24.73 -40.16 11.80
N GLY A 117 -24.51 -39.19 12.68
CA GLY A 117 -23.53 -38.13 12.42
C GLY A 117 -22.15 -38.75 12.18
N GLU A 118 -21.44 -38.27 11.16
CA GLU A 118 -20.12 -38.81 10.82
C GLU A 118 -19.07 -38.18 11.72
N VAL A 119 -18.52 -38.97 12.64
CA VAL A 119 -17.41 -38.54 13.50
C VAL A 119 -16.11 -38.64 12.71
N LYS A 120 -15.41 -37.51 12.56
CA LYS A 120 -14.09 -37.48 11.94
C LYS A 120 -12.99 -37.68 12.96
N ARG A 121 -13.06 -36.94 14.08
CA ARG A 121 -12.00 -36.94 15.09
C ARG A 121 -12.53 -36.56 16.46
N THR A 122 -12.15 -37.33 17.47
CA THR A 122 -12.43 -37.04 18.88
C THR A 122 -11.18 -36.48 19.56
N PHE A 123 -11.29 -35.35 20.24
CA PHE A 123 -10.15 -34.65 20.82
C PHE A 123 -9.87 -35.12 22.26
N LYS A 124 -8.59 -35.26 22.63
CA LYS A 124 -8.16 -35.58 24.01
C LYS A 124 -7.88 -34.34 24.85
N SER A 125 -7.52 -33.23 24.20
CA SER A 125 -7.18 -31.95 24.83
C SER A 125 -8.39 -31.09 25.17
N LEU A 126 -9.54 -31.40 24.59
CA LEU A 126 -10.80 -30.67 24.71
C LEU A 126 -11.93 -31.69 24.79
N SER A 127 -12.99 -31.37 25.53
CA SER A 127 -14.26 -32.12 25.51
C SER A 127 -15.00 -31.87 24.19
N ALA A 128 -14.49 -32.35 23.06
CA ALA A 128 -15.02 -32.01 21.76
C ALA A 128 -14.75 -33.07 20.69
N THR A 129 -15.55 -33.02 19.62
CA THR A 129 -15.46 -33.91 18.46
C THR A 129 -15.65 -33.13 17.17
N SER A 130 -14.75 -33.29 16.20
CA SER A 130 -14.91 -32.83 14.81
C SER A 130 -15.78 -33.83 14.04
N VAL A 131 -16.81 -33.32 13.39
CA VAL A 131 -17.90 -34.10 12.82
C VAL A 131 -18.40 -33.50 11.50
N ARG A 132 -19.00 -34.34 10.67
CA ARG A 132 -19.80 -33.92 9.51
C ARG A 132 -21.27 -34.22 9.77
N LEU A 133 -22.09 -33.19 9.82
CA LEU A 133 -23.50 -33.26 10.20
C LEU A 133 -24.40 -32.68 9.11
N LYS A 134 -25.57 -33.26 8.89
CA LYS A 134 -26.66 -32.60 8.18
C LYS A 134 -27.17 -31.41 8.99
N GLY A 135 -27.70 -30.38 8.33
CA GLY A 135 -28.29 -29.21 9.00
C GLY A 135 -29.35 -29.59 10.06
N SER A 136 -30.17 -30.61 9.77
CA SER A 136 -31.14 -31.17 10.72
C SER A 136 -30.50 -31.78 11.97
N GLN A 137 -29.38 -32.48 11.83
CA GLN A 137 -28.63 -33.08 12.94
C GLN A 137 -27.94 -32.01 13.79
N LEU A 138 -27.40 -30.97 13.15
CA LEU A 138 -26.80 -29.82 13.82
C LEU A 138 -27.82 -29.11 14.73
N VAL A 139 -29.02 -28.84 14.21
CA VAL A 139 -30.12 -28.22 14.99
C VAL A 139 -30.62 -29.14 16.10
N GLN A 140 -30.60 -30.47 15.90
CA GLN A 140 -30.94 -31.43 16.95
C GLN A 140 -29.91 -31.41 18.08
N LEU A 141 -28.61 -31.48 17.74
CA LEU A 141 -27.52 -31.50 18.71
C LEU A 141 -27.41 -30.19 19.48
N SER A 142 -27.70 -29.05 18.86
CA SER A 142 -27.66 -27.74 19.53
C SER A 142 -28.70 -27.62 20.65
N ARG A 143 -29.66 -28.53 20.77
CA ARG A 143 -30.67 -28.59 21.84
C ARG A 143 -30.27 -29.46 23.03
N LEU A 144 -29.22 -30.27 22.90
CA LEU A 144 -28.86 -31.23 23.94
C LEU A 144 -28.23 -30.56 25.16
N PRO A 145 -28.54 -31.03 26.39
CA PRO A 145 -27.95 -30.53 27.63
C PRO A 145 -26.41 -30.69 27.69
N GLY A 146 -25.90 -31.75 27.06
CA GLY A 146 -24.49 -32.11 27.05
C GLY A 146 -23.63 -31.31 26.09
N ILE A 147 -24.21 -30.47 25.21
CA ILE A 147 -23.48 -29.72 24.20
C ILE A 147 -23.40 -28.24 24.59
N ALA A 148 -22.19 -27.72 24.73
CA ALA A 148 -21.92 -26.32 25.04
C ALA A 148 -21.88 -25.44 23.79
N ALA A 149 -21.27 -25.92 22.71
CA ALA A 149 -21.11 -25.14 21.48
C ALA A 149 -21.03 -26.01 20.23
N ILE A 150 -21.46 -25.45 19.10
CA ILE A 150 -21.21 -26.03 17.77
C ILE A 150 -20.61 -24.92 16.91
N THR A 151 -19.35 -25.08 16.54
CA THR A 151 -18.59 -24.11 15.73
C THR A 151 -18.19 -24.72 14.40
N PRO A 152 -18.05 -23.96 13.31
CA PRO A 152 -17.50 -24.47 12.05
C PRO A 152 -16.11 -25.10 12.23
N ASP A 153 -15.86 -26.21 11.53
CA ASP A 153 -14.55 -26.87 11.43
C ASP A 153 -13.86 -26.38 10.16
N GLU A 154 -13.34 -25.15 10.24
CA GLU A 154 -12.75 -24.44 9.11
C GLU A 154 -11.29 -24.85 8.88
N PRO A 155 -10.82 -24.85 7.62
CA PRO A 155 -9.41 -25.02 7.33
C PRO A 155 -8.57 -23.98 8.06
N VAL A 156 -7.58 -24.43 8.84
CA VAL A 156 -6.50 -23.57 9.33
C VAL A 156 -5.43 -23.54 8.24
N ARG A 157 -5.09 -22.35 7.74
CA ARG A 157 -3.99 -22.17 6.79
C ARG A 157 -2.69 -21.93 7.57
N GLU A 158 -1.61 -22.58 7.15
CA GLU A 158 -0.26 -22.09 7.43
C GLU A 158 -0.18 -20.67 6.84
N ALA A 159 0.14 -19.67 7.66
CA ALA A 159 0.45 -18.33 7.15
C ALA A 159 1.87 -18.36 6.58
N GLY A 160 2.05 -19.08 5.48
CA GLY A 160 3.30 -19.11 4.74
C GLY A 160 3.57 -17.73 4.12
N TYR A 161 4.84 -17.37 4.08
CA TYR A 161 5.33 -16.30 3.23
C TYR A 161 5.38 -16.83 1.79
N GLU A 162 4.63 -16.20 0.89
CA GLU A 162 4.78 -16.35 -0.56
C GLU A 162 5.00 -14.95 -1.11
N ASN A 163 6.08 -14.76 -1.88
CA ASN A 163 6.33 -13.53 -2.63
C ASN A 163 6.83 -13.85 -4.06
N ALA A 164 5.98 -13.59 -5.06
CA ALA A 164 6.28 -13.67 -6.48
C ALA A 164 6.99 -12.40 -7.01
N GLU A 165 7.16 -11.39 -6.15
CA GLU A 165 7.77 -10.08 -6.43
C GLU A 165 7.07 -9.30 -7.55
N MET A 166 5.74 -9.37 -7.56
CA MET A 166 4.87 -8.72 -8.56
C MET A 166 4.89 -7.19 -8.49
N TRP A 167 5.53 -6.61 -7.48
CA TRP A 167 5.59 -5.16 -7.27
C TRP A 167 6.14 -4.39 -8.47
N ARG A 168 6.97 -5.02 -9.28
CA ARG A 168 7.58 -4.41 -10.47
C ARG A 168 6.61 -4.31 -11.65
N ASP A 169 5.69 -5.26 -11.75
CA ASP A 169 4.72 -5.34 -12.85
C ASP A 169 3.49 -4.49 -12.53
N THR A 170 2.97 -4.59 -11.32
CA THR A 170 1.90 -3.73 -10.75
C THR A 170 2.22 -2.24 -10.80
N THR A 171 3.48 -1.84 -10.56
CA THR A 171 3.92 -0.43 -10.64
C THR A 171 4.40 -0.01 -12.04
N ASP A 172 4.33 -0.92 -13.00
CA ASP A 172 4.86 -0.80 -14.36
C ASP A 172 6.29 -0.23 -14.40
N MET A 173 7.18 -0.75 -13.53
CA MET A 173 8.56 -0.29 -13.41
C MET A 173 9.50 -0.99 -14.40
N THR A 174 9.23 -2.25 -14.70
CA THR A 174 10.07 -3.13 -15.54
C THR A 174 10.45 -2.49 -16.89
N PRO A 175 9.53 -1.83 -17.63
CA PRO A 175 9.90 -1.21 -18.90
C PRO A 175 10.99 -0.16 -18.75
N LEU A 176 10.99 0.63 -17.66
CA LEU A 176 11.90 1.76 -17.44
C LEU A 176 13.35 1.35 -17.18
N TRP A 177 13.62 0.07 -16.92
CA TRP A 177 14.97 -0.45 -16.80
C TRP A 177 15.75 -0.43 -18.12
N ASN A 178 15.04 -0.31 -19.24
CA ASN A 178 15.61 -0.12 -20.57
C ASN A 178 15.22 1.25 -21.13
N ALA A 179 15.92 1.71 -22.18
CA ALA A 179 15.35 2.72 -23.06
C ALA A 179 14.25 2.07 -23.89
N ILE A 180 13.07 2.68 -23.91
CA ILE A 180 11.89 2.18 -24.58
C ILE A 180 11.59 3.09 -25.77
N ASP A 181 11.27 2.52 -26.93
CA ASP A 181 10.63 3.27 -28.01
C ASP A 181 9.17 3.54 -27.65
N PRO A 182 8.75 4.80 -27.45
CA PRO A 182 7.39 5.12 -27.02
C PRO A 182 6.31 4.74 -28.04
N SER A 183 6.68 4.50 -29.31
CA SER A 183 5.75 4.07 -30.36
C SER A 183 5.51 2.56 -30.38
N THR A 184 6.46 1.77 -29.90
CA THR A 184 6.42 0.29 -29.97
C THR A 184 6.47 -0.40 -28.62
N TRP A 185 6.82 0.33 -27.56
CA TRP A 185 7.07 -0.17 -26.21
C TRP A 185 8.19 -1.22 -26.14
N LEU A 186 9.03 -1.30 -27.18
CA LEU A 186 10.15 -2.24 -27.24
C LEU A 186 11.45 -1.60 -26.71
N PRO A 187 12.33 -2.39 -26.07
CA PRO A 187 13.66 -1.92 -25.70
C PRO A 187 14.49 -1.52 -26.94
N ILE A 188 14.98 -0.29 -26.96
CA ILE A 188 15.85 0.26 -28.01
C ILE A 188 17.28 0.51 -27.57
N GLY A 189 17.58 0.29 -26.29
CA GLY A 189 18.92 0.47 -25.74
C GLY A 189 18.92 0.53 -24.21
N LEU A 190 20.03 1.01 -23.67
CA LEU A 190 20.17 1.24 -22.24
C LEU A 190 19.34 2.46 -21.81
N ALA A 191 18.72 2.38 -20.64
CA ALA A 191 18.02 3.52 -20.04
C ALA A 191 18.96 4.74 -19.90
N PRO A 192 18.42 5.97 -20.01
CA PRO A 192 19.22 7.17 -19.75
C PRO A 192 19.76 7.16 -18.32
N PRO A 193 20.95 7.74 -18.05
CA PRO A 193 21.51 7.77 -16.70
C PRO A 193 20.59 8.48 -15.71
N ALA A 194 20.14 7.76 -14.68
CA ALA A 194 19.39 8.34 -13.57
C ALA A 194 20.29 9.18 -12.64
N PRO A 195 19.74 10.24 -12.02
CA PRO A 195 20.42 10.98 -10.97
C PRO A 195 20.55 10.14 -9.68
N ALA A 196 21.38 10.61 -8.74
CA ALA A 196 21.57 9.93 -7.47
C ALA A 196 20.36 10.06 -6.55
N ILE A 197 20.11 8.98 -5.81
CA ILE A 197 19.13 8.92 -4.72
C ILE A 197 19.88 8.97 -3.38
N ALA A 198 19.58 9.98 -2.57
CA ALA A 198 20.03 10.05 -1.18
C ALA A 198 19.10 9.22 -0.29
N ILE A 199 19.66 8.25 0.42
CA ILE A 199 18.96 7.41 1.39
C ILE A 199 19.32 7.92 2.79
N VAL A 200 18.37 8.63 3.41
CA VAL A 200 18.52 9.15 4.78
C VAL A 200 17.91 8.12 5.72
N ASP A 201 18.74 7.33 6.40
CA ASP A 201 18.29 6.11 7.10
C ASP A 201 19.34 5.59 8.12
N SER A 202 19.34 4.30 8.47
CA SER A 202 20.35 3.64 9.33
C SER A 202 21.71 3.41 8.68
N GLY A 203 21.83 3.75 7.39
CA GLY A 203 23.05 3.59 6.60
C GLY A 203 22.85 2.62 5.44
N VAL A 204 23.91 2.35 4.69
CA VAL A 204 23.91 1.33 3.63
C VAL A 204 25.19 0.52 3.74
N ASP A 205 25.05 -0.81 3.75
CA ASP A 205 26.17 -1.73 3.76
C ASP A 205 26.88 -1.78 2.40
N ALA A 206 28.08 -1.20 2.35
CA ALA A 206 28.93 -1.18 1.15
C ALA A 206 29.42 -2.58 0.73
N SER A 207 29.33 -3.59 1.61
CA SER A 207 29.70 -4.97 1.27
C SER A 207 28.72 -5.64 0.30
N LYS A 208 27.52 -5.06 0.11
CA LYS A 208 26.51 -5.47 -0.88
C LYS A 208 26.90 -5.09 -2.31
N VAL A 209 28.05 -5.59 -2.75
CA VAL A 209 28.64 -5.26 -4.06
C VAL A 209 27.79 -5.70 -5.25
N ASN A 210 26.96 -6.75 -5.09
CA ASN A 210 26.03 -7.21 -6.12
C ASN A 210 24.82 -6.27 -6.26
N ASP A 211 24.40 -5.64 -5.17
CA ASP A 211 23.26 -4.73 -5.15
C ASP A 211 23.64 -3.30 -5.49
N PHE A 212 24.82 -2.83 -5.06
CA PHE A 212 25.20 -1.42 -5.18
C PHE A 212 26.54 -1.24 -5.91
N GLY A 213 27.55 -2.04 -5.57
CA GLY A 213 28.89 -1.94 -6.16
C GLY A 213 29.42 -0.50 -6.18
N GLY A 214 29.97 -0.08 -7.33
CA GLY A 214 30.47 1.29 -7.51
C GLY A 214 29.40 2.38 -7.57
N ARG A 215 28.10 2.02 -7.50
CA ARG A 215 27.00 3.00 -7.48
C ARG A 215 26.75 3.58 -6.09
N LEU A 216 27.26 2.97 -5.01
CA LEU A 216 27.31 3.63 -3.70
C LEU A 216 28.42 4.69 -3.73
N VAL A 217 28.07 5.90 -4.17
CA VAL A 217 29.04 6.97 -4.49
C VAL A 217 29.42 7.82 -3.28
N ALA A 218 28.64 7.75 -2.21
CA ALA A 218 28.96 8.36 -0.93
C ALA A 218 28.34 7.55 0.22
N ASN A 219 29.06 7.47 1.33
CA ASN A 219 28.59 6.86 2.57
C ASN A 219 29.04 7.74 3.74
N VAL A 220 28.09 8.42 4.37
CA VAL A 220 28.35 9.42 5.42
C VAL A 220 27.55 9.08 6.65
N ASN A 221 28.20 9.16 7.82
CA ASN A 221 27.52 9.09 9.11
C ASN A 221 27.36 10.49 9.70
N LEU A 222 26.11 10.90 9.89
CA LEU A 222 25.71 12.15 10.55
C LEU A 222 24.96 11.87 11.86
N SER A 223 24.85 10.61 12.28
CA SER A 223 24.27 10.27 13.56
C SER A 223 25.17 10.77 14.69
N SER A 224 24.57 11.50 15.61
CA SER A 224 25.16 11.88 16.89
C SER A 224 25.11 10.75 17.92
N LEU A 225 24.39 9.66 17.60
CA LEU A 225 24.25 8.48 18.44
C LEU A 225 25.31 7.41 18.10
N ALA A 226 25.71 6.63 19.09
CA ALA A 226 26.66 5.53 18.88
C ALA A 226 25.99 4.34 18.15
N PRO A 227 26.72 3.59 17.31
CA PRO A 227 28.13 3.76 16.96
C PRO A 227 28.36 4.81 15.85
N THR A 228 29.56 5.40 15.82
CA THR A 228 29.97 6.44 14.85
C THR A 228 30.53 5.88 13.54
N ALA A 229 30.59 4.55 13.38
CA ALA A 229 31.07 3.92 12.16
C ALA A 229 30.11 4.13 10.97
N THR A 230 30.67 4.14 9.76
CA THR A 230 29.88 4.08 8.51
C THR A 230 29.47 2.64 8.21
N GLY A 231 28.34 2.45 7.53
CA GLY A 231 27.73 1.14 7.29
C GLY A 231 26.34 1.09 7.89
N ASP A 232 25.75 -0.10 7.91
CA ASP A 232 24.38 -0.31 8.38
C ASP A 232 24.35 -1.45 9.40
N ASP A 233 24.26 -1.09 10.69
CA ASP A 233 24.22 -2.05 11.79
C ASP A 233 22.80 -2.53 12.09
N GLU A 234 21.79 -1.89 11.52
CA GLU A 234 20.38 -2.16 11.81
C GLU A 234 19.71 -2.92 10.65
N GLY A 235 19.99 -2.53 9.42
CA GLY A 235 19.65 -3.24 8.18
C GLY A 235 18.56 -2.58 7.35
N HIS A 236 17.78 -1.65 7.93
CA HIS A 236 16.66 -1.00 7.27
C HIS A 236 17.12 -0.15 6.08
N GLY A 237 18.15 0.69 6.26
CA GLY A 237 18.65 1.55 5.20
C GLY A 237 19.21 0.79 4.01
N THR A 238 19.86 -0.35 4.24
CA THR A 238 20.31 -1.26 3.16
C THR A 238 19.12 -1.84 2.39
N MET A 239 18.04 -2.23 3.08
CA MET A 239 16.82 -2.72 2.43
C MET A 239 16.13 -1.61 1.62
N VAL A 240 16.02 -0.41 2.18
CA VAL A 240 15.46 0.77 1.52
C VAL A 240 16.27 1.11 0.26
N ALA A 241 17.60 1.14 0.35
CA ALA A 241 18.49 1.37 -0.79
C ALA A 241 18.37 0.28 -1.87
N GLY A 242 18.22 -0.98 -1.45
CA GLY A 242 18.01 -2.12 -2.35
C GLY A 242 16.70 -2.01 -3.13
N ILE A 243 15.59 -1.64 -2.47
CA ILE A 243 14.30 -1.44 -3.16
C ILE A 243 14.37 -0.23 -4.10
N ALA A 244 15.04 0.86 -3.70
CA ALA A 244 15.16 2.03 -4.55
C ALA A 244 16.02 1.76 -5.80
N ALA A 245 17.20 1.15 -5.63
CA ALA A 245 18.22 1.11 -6.67
C ALA A 245 19.14 -0.13 -6.64
N GLY A 246 18.72 -1.24 -6.03
CA GLY A 246 19.45 -2.51 -6.10
C GLY A 246 19.57 -3.04 -7.53
N SER A 247 20.72 -3.60 -7.90
CA SER A 247 20.96 -4.23 -9.21
C SER A 247 21.07 -5.74 -9.16
N ASN A 248 20.73 -6.38 -8.04
CA ASN A 248 20.72 -7.83 -8.00
C ASN A 248 19.67 -8.37 -8.99
N PRO A 249 20.00 -9.31 -9.89
CA PRO A 249 19.03 -9.81 -10.88
C PRO A 249 17.82 -10.53 -10.28
N LEU A 250 17.94 -11.09 -9.08
CA LEU A 250 16.86 -11.77 -8.37
C LEU A 250 15.97 -10.79 -7.61
N HIS A 251 16.56 -9.75 -7.01
CA HIS A 251 15.87 -8.75 -6.22
C HIS A 251 16.22 -7.32 -6.69
N PRO A 252 15.93 -6.98 -7.97
CA PRO A 252 16.24 -5.66 -8.50
C PRO A 252 15.35 -4.59 -7.86
N GLY A 253 15.94 -3.43 -7.62
CA GLY A 253 15.21 -2.23 -7.20
C GLY A 253 14.55 -1.48 -8.36
N ALA A 254 13.87 -0.40 -8.02
CA ALA A 254 13.08 0.40 -8.96
C ALA A 254 13.95 1.02 -10.07
N VAL A 255 15.18 1.45 -9.73
CA VAL A 255 16.15 1.97 -10.70
C VAL A 255 17.55 1.36 -10.54
N GLN A 256 17.79 0.26 -11.25
CA GLN A 256 19.01 -0.55 -11.10
C GLN A 256 20.33 0.16 -11.44
N HIS A 257 20.29 1.31 -12.12
CA HIS A 257 21.47 2.03 -12.59
C HIS A 257 21.68 3.39 -11.91
N ALA A 258 20.83 3.79 -10.96
CA ALA A 258 21.00 5.04 -10.22
C ALA A 258 22.19 4.93 -9.24
N PRO A 259 22.98 6.02 -9.08
CA PRO A 259 23.88 6.15 -7.95
C PRO A 259 23.09 6.27 -6.63
N ILE A 260 23.69 5.77 -5.55
CA ILE A 260 23.14 5.79 -4.19
C ILE A 260 24.09 6.62 -3.33
N VAL A 261 23.51 7.52 -2.56
CA VAL A 261 24.20 8.28 -1.51
C VAL A 261 23.63 7.85 -0.17
N SER A 262 24.43 7.16 0.62
CA SER A 262 24.04 6.74 1.97
C SER A 262 24.33 7.84 2.98
N ILE A 263 23.28 8.26 3.70
CA ILE A 263 23.37 9.23 4.78
C ILE A 263 22.77 8.60 6.01
N ARG A 264 23.65 8.08 6.87
CA ARG A 264 23.25 7.48 8.14
C ARG A 264 22.91 8.56 9.14
N THR A 265 21.68 8.52 9.67
CA THR A 265 21.22 9.34 10.79
C THR A 265 20.84 8.49 11.99
N ALA A 266 20.57 7.20 11.79
CA ALA A 266 20.12 6.31 12.84
C ALA A 266 21.25 5.55 13.56
N ASP A 267 20.98 5.19 14.81
CA ASP A 267 21.78 4.24 15.59
C ASP A 267 21.53 2.77 15.14
N ALA A 268 22.20 1.82 15.80
CA ALA A 268 22.06 0.38 15.50
C ALA A 268 20.67 -0.22 15.83
N ASN A 269 19.76 0.58 16.41
CA ASN A 269 18.38 0.20 16.70
C ASN A 269 17.38 1.02 15.87
N GLY A 270 17.84 1.73 14.83
CA GLY A 270 16.99 2.51 13.93
C GLY A 270 16.50 3.83 14.54
N ARG A 271 17.08 4.28 15.66
CA ARG A 271 16.71 5.56 16.29
C ARG A 271 17.50 6.69 15.67
N SER A 272 16.79 7.69 15.13
CA SER A 272 17.38 8.97 14.73
C SER A 272 16.86 10.09 15.63
N VAL A 273 17.63 11.16 15.76
CA VAL A 273 17.15 12.43 16.33
C VAL A 273 16.95 13.46 15.22
N THR A 274 15.96 14.33 15.38
CA THR A 274 15.57 15.31 14.34
C THR A 274 16.74 16.19 13.88
N SER A 275 17.66 16.56 14.78
CA SER A 275 18.86 17.33 14.43
C SER A 275 19.76 16.65 13.40
N ASP A 276 19.90 15.33 13.48
CA ASP A 276 20.79 14.56 12.59
C ASP A 276 20.16 14.43 11.21
N VAL A 277 18.83 14.31 11.16
CA VAL A 277 18.05 14.30 9.91
C VAL A 277 18.09 15.68 9.23
N ILE A 278 18.03 16.77 10.00
CA ILE A 278 18.24 18.12 9.46
C ILE A 278 19.68 18.30 8.97
N ALA A 279 20.68 17.79 9.68
CA ALA A 279 22.07 17.81 9.21
C ALA A 279 22.25 17.02 7.89
N ALA A 280 21.49 15.93 7.70
CA ALA A 280 21.43 15.20 6.44
C ALA A 280 20.89 16.06 5.29
N VAL A 281 19.83 16.83 5.54
CA VAL A 281 19.31 17.82 4.56
C VAL A 281 20.40 18.81 4.15
N ASP A 282 21.08 19.43 5.12
CA ASP A 282 22.12 20.42 4.85
C ASP A 282 23.27 19.79 4.03
N TRP A 283 23.66 18.56 4.38
CA TRP A 283 24.68 17.82 3.65
C TRP A 283 24.26 17.52 2.21
N ILE A 284 22.99 17.12 1.98
CA ILE A 284 22.45 16.87 0.63
C ILE A 284 22.55 18.15 -0.21
N ILE A 285 22.09 19.29 0.32
CA ILE A 285 22.12 20.57 -0.41
C ILE A 285 23.57 20.94 -0.79
N ALA A 286 24.50 20.81 0.15
CA ALA A 286 25.91 21.11 -0.07
C ALA A 286 26.58 20.19 -1.10
N ASN A 287 26.09 18.95 -1.25
CA ASN A 287 26.72 17.93 -2.10
C ASN A 287 25.90 17.56 -3.35
N LYS A 288 24.71 18.14 -3.55
CA LYS A 288 23.81 17.76 -4.66
C LYS A 288 24.47 17.86 -6.02
N ALA A 289 25.26 18.92 -6.26
CA ALA A 289 25.96 19.09 -7.52
C ALA A 289 27.11 18.08 -7.70
N LYS A 290 27.81 17.73 -6.61
CA LYS A 290 28.94 16.81 -6.64
C LYS A 290 28.51 15.39 -7.01
N TYR A 291 27.40 14.91 -6.46
CA TYR A 291 26.92 13.54 -6.68
C TYR A 291 25.70 13.47 -7.60
N ASN A 292 25.27 14.59 -8.20
CA ASN A 292 24.02 14.68 -8.96
C ASN A 292 22.82 14.16 -8.16
N ILE A 293 22.70 14.55 -6.89
CA ILE A 293 21.56 14.18 -6.04
C ILE A 293 20.35 14.96 -6.55
N ARG A 294 19.28 14.24 -6.90
CA ARG A 294 18.00 14.84 -7.31
C ARG A 294 16.79 14.20 -6.63
N VAL A 295 16.98 13.11 -5.89
CA VAL A 295 15.95 12.45 -5.10
C VAL A 295 16.48 12.18 -3.69
N ALA A 296 15.66 12.37 -2.67
CA ALA A 296 15.96 12.02 -1.29
C ALA A 296 14.80 11.22 -0.70
N ASN A 297 15.09 10.04 -0.16
CA ASN A 297 14.12 9.15 0.47
C ASN A 297 14.26 9.18 2.00
N PHE A 298 13.14 9.41 2.67
CA PHE A 298 12.99 9.44 4.13
C PHE A 298 12.00 8.36 4.55
N SER A 299 12.49 7.15 4.78
CA SER A 299 11.67 6.02 5.26
C SER A 299 11.48 6.06 6.79
N MET A 300 11.11 7.24 7.30
CA MET A 300 11.00 7.54 8.73
C MET A 300 9.89 8.55 9.00
N ALA A 301 9.47 8.63 10.26
CA ALA A 301 8.56 9.67 10.74
C ALA A 301 8.99 10.13 12.13
N SER A 302 8.71 11.40 12.45
CA SER A 302 8.95 11.96 13.78
C SER A 302 8.04 11.30 14.83
N ALA A 303 8.48 11.32 16.08
CA ALA A 303 7.72 10.71 17.18
C ALA A 303 6.52 11.56 17.63
N SER A 304 6.48 12.84 17.28
CA SER A 304 5.51 13.80 17.80
C SER A 304 4.74 14.48 16.68
N ASN A 305 3.43 14.65 16.91
CA ASN A 305 2.57 15.34 15.97
C ASN A 305 2.84 16.84 16.03
N THR A 306 2.97 17.46 14.86
CA THR A 306 3.37 18.85 14.70
C THR A 306 2.85 19.39 13.37
N SER A 307 2.65 20.69 13.32
CA SER A 307 2.27 21.35 12.08
C SER A 307 3.51 21.58 11.23
N PHE A 308 3.43 21.27 9.94
CA PHE A 308 4.53 21.52 8.99
C PHE A 308 4.95 22.99 8.94
N ARG A 309 4.05 23.90 9.35
CA ARG A 309 4.32 25.33 9.49
C ARG A 309 5.47 25.65 10.43
N ILE A 310 5.62 24.87 11.50
CA ILE A 310 6.54 25.16 12.60
C ILE A 310 7.62 24.10 12.76
N ASP A 311 7.37 22.88 12.28
CA ASP A 311 8.30 21.79 12.45
C ASP A 311 9.63 22.04 11.71
N PRO A 312 10.78 21.89 12.40
CA PRO A 312 12.07 22.17 11.79
C PRO A 312 12.50 21.13 10.75
N LEU A 313 12.01 19.88 10.82
CA LEU A 313 12.28 18.87 9.81
C LEU A 313 11.45 19.11 8.55
N ASP A 314 10.18 19.49 8.68
CA ASP A 314 9.34 19.89 7.54
C ASP A 314 9.98 21.06 6.78
N LYS A 315 10.36 22.12 7.50
CA LYS A 315 11.13 23.24 6.92
C LYS A 315 12.43 22.81 6.24
N ALA A 316 13.10 21.79 6.78
CA ALA A 316 14.33 21.28 6.18
C ALA A 316 14.03 20.53 4.85
N VAL A 317 13.02 19.67 4.81
CA VAL A 317 12.67 18.98 3.57
C VAL A 317 12.06 19.90 2.51
N GLU A 318 11.36 20.97 2.90
CA GLU A 318 10.98 22.05 1.97
C GLU A 318 12.21 22.70 1.31
N ARG A 319 13.31 22.86 2.06
CA ARG A 319 14.57 23.39 1.48
C ARG A 319 15.15 22.46 0.44
N LEU A 320 15.06 21.13 0.63
CA LEU A 320 15.41 20.16 -0.43
C LEU A 320 14.53 20.35 -1.66
N TRP A 321 13.21 20.43 -1.44
CA TRP A 321 12.21 20.63 -2.49
C TRP A 321 12.52 21.85 -3.34
N PHE A 322 12.67 23.02 -2.71
CA PHE A 322 12.99 24.26 -3.41
C PHE A 322 14.40 24.30 -4.02
N ASN A 323 15.29 23.39 -3.60
CA ASN A 323 16.60 23.19 -4.20
C ASN A 323 16.62 22.17 -5.35
N GLY A 324 15.44 21.74 -5.83
CA GLY A 324 15.30 20.86 -7.00
C GLY A 324 15.49 19.37 -6.69
N ILE A 325 15.37 18.99 -5.41
CA ILE A 325 15.44 17.61 -4.94
C ILE A 325 14.01 17.12 -4.69
N VAL A 326 13.61 16.03 -5.35
CA VAL A 326 12.36 15.34 -5.06
C VAL A 326 12.49 14.67 -3.69
N VAL A 327 11.60 15.00 -2.76
CA VAL A 327 11.56 14.38 -1.43
C VAL A 327 10.43 13.36 -1.39
N VAL A 328 10.76 12.13 -1.00
CA VAL A 328 9.81 11.04 -0.80
C VAL A 328 9.87 10.58 0.65
N ALA A 329 8.72 10.50 1.30
CA ALA A 329 8.57 10.14 2.71
C ALA A 329 7.57 8.99 2.88
N ALA A 330 7.84 8.11 3.83
CA ALA A 330 6.88 7.08 4.24
C ALA A 330 5.69 7.70 5.01
N ALA A 331 4.47 7.21 4.76
CA ALA A 331 3.28 7.67 5.48
C ALA A 331 3.27 7.25 6.95
N GLY A 332 3.92 6.13 7.28
CA GLY A 332 4.02 5.59 8.63
C GLY A 332 3.22 4.30 8.83
N ASN A 333 3.61 3.53 9.85
CA ASN A 333 3.09 2.18 10.13
C ASN A 333 2.18 2.13 11.36
N PHE A 334 1.45 3.22 11.61
CA PHE A 334 0.56 3.40 12.77
C PHE A 334 -0.92 3.50 12.37
N GLY A 335 -1.28 2.97 11.20
CA GLY A 335 -2.67 2.83 10.77
C GLY A 335 -3.46 1.87 11.68
N GLU A 336 -4.77 2.09 11.73
CA GLU A 336 -5.71 1.32 12.55
C GLU A 336 -6.80 0.66 11.68
N GLY A 337 -6.38 -0.02 10.60
CA GLY A 337 -7.29 -0.63 9.64
C GLY A 337 -8.03 0.41 8.80
N PRO A 338 -9.37 0.39 8.71
CA PRO A 338 -10.13 1.32 7.88
C PRO A 338 -10.32 2.71 8.54
N ALA A 339 -9.78 2.94 9.74
CA ALA A 339 -9.90 4.20 10.44
C ALA A 339 -8.77 5.16 10.04
N ALA A 340 -9.14 6.37 9.63
CA ALA A 340 -8.19 7.46 9.40
C ALA A 340 -7.51 7.86 10.72
N VAL A 341 -6.20 8.12 10.66
CA VAL A 341 -5.36 8.54 11.78
C VAL A 341 -4.82 9.95 11.58
N ASP A 342 -4.21 10.52 12.62
CA ASP A 342 -3.52 11.81 12.53
C ASP A 342 -2.21 11.66 11.76
N MET A 343 -2.14 12.31 10.60
CA MET A 343 -1.00 12.27 9.69
C MET A 343 0.03 13.38 9.94
N SER A 344 0.03 14.03 11.11
CA SER A 344 0.87 15.21 11.41
C SER A 344 2.31 14.91 11.84
N LYS A 345 2.91 13.83 11.34
CA LYS A 345 4.31 13.48 11.65
C LYS A 345 5.23 13.83 10.49
N ALA A 346 6.24 14.64 10.77
CA ALA A 346 7.30 15.03 9.83
C ALA A 346 8.13 13.82 9.38
N PRO A 347 8.63 13.78 8.13
CA PRO A 347 8.37 14.75 7.05
C PRO A 347 7.08 14.45 6.24
N GLY A 348 6.38 13.34 6.52
CA GLY A 348 5.26 12.87 5.70
C GLY A 348 3.98 13.73 5.77
N ASN A 349 3.87 14.63 6.73
CA ASN A 349 2.80 15.62 6.88
C ASN A 349 2.98 16.83 5.94
N ASP A 350 4.18 17.10 5.44
CA ASP A 350 4.45 18.27 4.61
C ASP A 350 3.71 18.19 3.25
N PRO A 351 3.00 19.25 2.82
CA PRO A 351 2.22 19.22 1.58
C PRO A 351 3.09 19.23 0.32
N PHE A 352 4.32 19.78 0.36
CA PHE A 352 5.19 19.82 -0.80
C PHE A 352 5.70 18.42 -1.15
N VAL A 353 6.17 17.67 -0.14
CA VAL A 353 6.83 16.37 -0.34
C VAL A 353 5.85 15.28 -0.80
N ILE A 354 6.39 14.16 -1.30
CA ILE A 354 5.61 12.99 -1.70
C ILE A 354 5.50 12.03 -0.50
N THR A 355 4.30 11.81 0.00
CA THR A 355 4.03 10.88 1.10
C THR A 355 3.42 9.59 0.57
N VAL A 356 4.03 8.46 0.92
CA VAL A 356 3.73 7.16 0.30
C VAL A 356 3.17 6.18 1.33
N GLY A 357 1.93 5.73 1.12
CA GLY A 357 1.36 4.60 1.84
C GLY A 357 1.71 3.26 1.20
N ALA A 358 1.33 2.16 1.82
CA ALA A 358 1.63 0.82 1.34
C ALA A 358 0.40 0.09 0.81
N THR A 359 0.58 -0.69 -0.26
CA THR A 359 -0.35 -1.74 -0.71
C THR A 359 0.19 -3.14 -0.42
N ASP A 360 -0.73 -4.09 -0.35
CA ASP A 360 -0.52 -5.51 -0.44
C ASP A 360 -1.16 -6.02 -1.71
N GLN A 361 -0.34 -6.67 -2.53
CA GLN A 361 -0.64 -7.02 -3.92
C GLN A 361 -1.16 -8.44 -4.07
N HIS A 362 -1.31 -9.16 -2.96
CA HIS A 362 -1.80 -10.55 -2.92
C HIS A 362 -1.06 -11.51 -3.88
N GLN A 363 0.17 -11.17 -4.25
CA GLN A 363 0.98 -11.91 -5.21
C GLN A 363 0.41 -11.95 -6.64
N THR A 364 -0.31 -10.90 -7.03
CA THR A 364 -0.87 -10.73 -8.38
C THR A 364 -0.26 -9.51 -9.08
N ASP A 365 -0.41 -9.44 -10.41
CA ASP A 365 -0.14 -8.25 -11.23
C ASP A 365 -1.38 -7.37 -11.41
N ASP A 366 -2.51 -7.69 -10.78
CA ASP A 366 -3.76 -6.95 -10.91
C ASP A 366 -3.90 -5.93 -9.78
N PRO A 367 -3.59 -4.64 -10.01
CA PRO A 367 -3.67 -3.63 -8.96
C PRO A 367 -5.09 -3.42 -8.41
N PHE A 368 -6.13 -3.95 -9.07
CA PHE A 368 -7.52 -3.82 -8.59
C PHE A 368 -7.91 -4.84 -7.51
N ASP A 369 -7.07 -5.86 -7.24
CA ASP A 369 -7.24 -6.74 -6.09
C ASP A 369 -6.37 -6.37 -4.87
N ASP A 370 -5.46 -5.39 -5.06
CA ASP A 370 -4.65 -4.83 -4.01
C ASP A 370 -5.48 -4.29 -2.84
N THR A 371 -4.91 -4.42 -1.64
CA THR A 371 -5.51 -3.91 -0.41
C THR A 371 -4.54 -3.04 0.35
N ILE A 372 -5.05 -2.12 1.17
CA ILE A 372 -4.23 -1.37 2.11
C ILE A 372 -3.98 -2.22 3.36
N PRO A 373 -2.72 -2.55 3.71
CA PRO A 373 -2.42 -3.22 4.96
C PRO A 373 -2.90 -2.36 6.14
N ALA A 374 -3.48 -2.99 7.16
CA ALA A 374 -4.09 -2.26 8.28
C ALA A 374 -3.15 -1.28 9.01
N TRP A 375 -1.84 -1.52 8.96
CA TRP A 375 -0.82 -0.67 9.57
C TRP A 375 -0.43 0.54 8.70
N SER A 376 -0.77 0.57 7.41
CA SER A 376 -0.44 1.70 6.54
C SER A 376 -1.28 2.92 6.94
N ALA A 377 -0.61 3.95 7.45
CA ALA A 377 -1.29 5.14 7.96
C ALA A 377 -1.87 5.99 6.82
N PHE A 378 -3.10 6.47 7.00
CA PHE A 378 -3.76 7.45 6.16
C PHE A 378 -4.69 8.32 6.99
N GLY A 379 -5.04 9.49 6.49
CA GLY A 379 -5.96 10.41 7.16
C GLY A 379 -5.64 11.85 6.85
N PHE A 380 -5.77 12.71 7.86
CA PHE A 380 -5.53 14.14 7.71
C PHE A 380 -4.42 14.61 8.65
N THR A 381 -3.64 15.57 8.19
CA THR A 381 -2.77 16.37 9.05
C THR A 381 -3.61 17.33 9.89
N MET A 382 -3.04 17.87 10.96
CA MET A 382 -3.66 18.90 11.81
C MET A 382 -3.92 20.21 11.05
N ASP A 383 -3.25 20.39 9.91
CA ASP A 383 -3.44 21.51 9.00
C ASP A 383 -4.47 21.22 7.89
N GLY A 384 -5.09 20.03 7.90
CA GLY A 384 -6.22 19.66 7.03
C GLY A 384 -5.83 18.99 5.70
N PHE A 385 -4.56 18.66 5.48
CA PHE A 385 -4.12 17.95 4.27
C PHE A 385 -4.37 16.45 4.37
N SER A 386 -4.98 15.88 3.34
CA SER A 386 -5.12 14.43 3.23
C SER A 386 -3.76 13.80 2.89
N LYS A 387 -3.41 12.72 3.58
CA LYS A 387 -2.21 11.90 3.33
C LYS A 387 -2.56 10.41 3.45
N PRO A 388 -1.87 9.49 2.74
CA PRO A 388 -0.74 9.74 1.84
C PRO A 388 -1.16 10.44 0.53
N ASP A 389 -0.18 10.90 -0.26
CA ASP A 389 -0.45 11.44 -1.60
C ASP A 389 -0.80 10.29 -2.56
N MET A 390 -0.09 9.17 -2.47
CA MET A 390 -0.27 7.96 -3.28
C MET A 390 0.17 6.72 -2.49
N VAL A 391 -0.04 5.53 -3.05
CA VAL A 391 0.47 4.28 -2.50
C VAL A 391 1.40 3.57 -3.47
N ALA A 392 2.23 2.71 -2.91
CA ALA A 392 3.08 1.79 -3.63
C ALA A 392 3.21 0.47 -2.86
N PRO A 393 3.68 -0.61 -3.50
CA PRO A 393 3.81 -1.90 -2.84
C PRO A 393 4.73 -1.83 -1.63
N GLY A 394 4.24 -2.29 -0.48
CA GLY A 394 4.97 -2.22 0.79
C GLY A 394 4.82 -3.43 1.69
N ARG A 395 4.06 -4.45 1.30
CA ARG A 395 3.94 -5.72 2.02
C ARG A 395 4.84 -6.79 1.40
N TYR A 396 5.50 -7.57 2.26
CA TYR A 396 6.38 -8.69 1.91
C TYR A 396 7.57 -8.38 1.00
N MET A 397 7.94 -7.12 0.82
CA MET A 397 9.05 -6.66 -0.02
C MET A 397 10.37 -7.34 0.34
N ILE A 398 11.01 -7.99 -0.64
CA ILE A 398 12.35 -8.58 -0.48
C ILE A 398 13.40 -7.54 -0.80
N SER A 399 14.44 -7.45 0.04
CA SER A 399 15.61 -6.65 -0.29
C SER A 399 16.87 -7.09 0.42
N ALA A 400 17.99 -6.49 0.01
CA ALA A 400 19.30 -6.72 0.58
C ALA A 400 19.33 -6.27 2.05
N VAL A 401 19.91 -7.10 2.92
CA VAL A 401 20.09 -6.79 4.34
C VAL A 401 21.46 -7.27 4.82
N PRO A 402 22.20 -6.54 5.66
CA PRO A 402 23.50 -6.99 6.16
C PRO A 402 23.32 -8.20 7.08
N THR A 403 24.09 -9.27 6.88
CA THR A 403 23.89 -10.53 7.62
C THR A 403 24.09 -10.39 9.14
N GLY A 404 24.92 -9.44 9.58
CA GLY A 404 25.19 -9.17 10.99
C GLY A 404 24.35 -8.05 11.61
N ALA A 405 23.37 -7.49 10.88
CA ALA A 405 22.56 -6.39 11.35
C ALA A 405 21.50 -6.83 12.37
N SER A 406 20.97 -5.88 13.14
CA SER A 406 20.03 -6.16 14.23
C SER A 406 18.66 -6.68 13.74
N ILE A 407 18.14 -6.22 12.60
CA ILE A 407 16.86 -6.70 12.06
C ILE A 407 16.88 -8.20 11.71
N PRO A 408 17.81 -8.72 10.88
CA PRO A 408 17.87 -10.16 10.60
C PRO A 408 18.04 -11.03 11.85
N ALA A 409 18.73 -10.52 12.87
CA ALA A 409 18.87 -11.23 14.15
C ALA A 409 17.56 -11.27 14.94
N ALA A 410 16.73 -10.21 14.86
CA ALA A 410 15.45 -10.12 15.56
C ALA A 410 14.33 -10.93 14.91
N VAL A 411 14.35 -11.07 13.57
CA VAL A 411 13.32 -11.78 12.78
C VAL A 411 13.96 -12.74 11.77
N PRO A 412 14.68 -13.78 12.23
CA PRO A 412 15.42 -14.70 11.36
C PRO A 412 14.52 -15.52 10.42
N ASP A 413 13.25 -15.71 10.78
CA ASP A 413 12.21 -16.35 9.98
C ASP A 413 11.87 -15.60 8.69
N ARG A 414 12.27 -14.33 8.58
CA ARG A 414 12.05 -13.50 7.40
C ARG A 414 13.21 -13.51 6.41
N VAL A 415 14.34 -14.13 6.76
CA VAL A 415 15.50 -14.26 5.88
C VAL A 415 15.19 -15.29 4.80
N VAL A 416 15.14 -14.85 3.54
CA VAL A 416 14.79 -15.70 2.39
C VAL A 416 16.02 -16.33 1.74
N ALA A 417 17.16 -15.67 1.85
CA ALA A 417 18.45 -16.12 1.36
C ALA A 417 19.58 -15.40 2.11
N PRO A 418 20.84 -15.88 2.06
CA PRO A 418 21.95 -15.17 2.67
C PRO A 418 22.03 -13.71 2.23
N GLY A 419 21.79 -12.80 3.17
CA GLY A 419 21.86 -11.36 2.92
C GLY A 419 20.62 -10.75 2.25
N TYR A 420 19.50 -11.47 2.19
CA TYR A 420 18.20 -10.99 1.72
C TYR A 420 17.09 -11.42 2.67
N MET A 421 16.14 -10.54 2.91
CA MET A 421 14.97 -10.84 3.75
C MET A 421 13.74 -10.12 3.23
N TRP A 422 12.56 -10.58 3.63
CA TRP A 422 11.32 -9.84 3.38
C TRP A 422 10.94 -8.99 4.59
N MET A 423 10.43 -7.79 4.33
CA MET A 423 9.85 -6.93 5.34
C MET A 423 8.55 -6.30 4.84
N SER A 424 7.84 -5.62 5.73
CA SER A 424 6.60 -4.90 5.39
C SER A 424 6.58 -3.56 6.11
N GLY A 425 6.10 -2.53 5.42
CA GLY A 425 6.10 -1.16 5.92
C GLY A 425 6.01 -0.13 4.80
N THR A 426 5.45 1.03 5.12
CA THR A 426 5.47 2.22 4.25
C THR A 426 6.91 2.67 3.94
N SER A 427 7.84 2.38 4.84
CA SER A 427 9.29 2.50 4.64
C SER A 427 9.83 1.73 3.43
N PHE A 428 9.15 0.69 2.97
CA PHE A 428 9.52 -0.10 1.80
C PHE A 428 8.70 0.25 0.55
N ALA A 429 7.57 0.95 0.72
CA ALA A 429 6.81 1.54 -0.38
C ALA A 429 7.43 2.86 -0.88
N ALA A 430 7.86 3.73 0.04
CA ALA A 430 8.54 4.99 -0.28
C ALA A 430 9.73 4.84 -1.27
N PRO A 431 10.67 3.90 -1.09
CA PRO A 431 11.78 3.72 -2.03
C PRO A 431 11.36 3.27 -3.43
N VAL A 432 10.21 2.62 -3.61
CA VAL A 432 9.66 2.31 -4.95
C VAL A 432 9.38 3.62 -5.69
N VAL A 433 8.70 4.56 -5.03
CA VAL A 433 8.37 5.89 -5.59
C VAL A 433 9.63 6.75 -5.76
N ALA A 434 10.60 6.66 -4.85
CA ALA A 434 11.89 7.35 -5.01
C ALA A 434 12.66 6.86 -6.24
N GLY A 435 12.65 5.56 -6.51
CA GLY A 435 13.24 5.01 -7.73
C GLY A 435 12.48 5.42 -9.00
N ALA A 436 11.15 5.44 -8.97
CA ALA A 436 10.34 5.98 -10.07
C ALA A 436 10.66 7.46 -10.34
N ALA A 437 10.76 8.29 -9.29
CA ALA A 437 11.14 9.69 -9.43
C ALA A 437 12.52 9.86 -10.10
N ALA A 438 13.49 9.01 -9.79
CA ALA A 438 14.78 9.02 -10.46
C ALA A 438 14.69 8.59 -11.93
N GLN A 439 13.83 7.63 -12.27
CA GLN A 439 13.56 7.22 -13.66
C GLN A 439 12.88 8.31 -14.48
N ILE A 440 11.93 9.05 -13.87
CA ILE A 440 11.29 10.22 -14.46
C ILE A 440 12.35 11.28 -14.74
N LEU A 441 13.19 11.61 -13.75
CA LEU A 441 14.25 12.61 -13.91
C LEU A 441 15.35 12.20 -14.89
N ALA A 442 15.57 10.90 -15.10
CA ALA A 442 16.47 10.42 -16.15
C ALA A 442 15.97 10.78 -17.56
N ARG A 443 14.65 10.81 -17.75
CA ARG A 443 13.96 11.12 -19.02
C ARG A 443 13.60 12.60 -19.15
N HIS A 444 13.33 13.23 -18.02
CA HIS A 444 12.94 14.63 -17.89
C HIS A 444 13.91 15.38 -16.99
N PRO A 445 15.18 15.57 -17.40
CA PRO A 445 16.24 16.10 -16.54
C PRO A 445 15.98 17.52 -16.03
N ASN A 446 15.14 18.28 -16.76
CA ASN A 446 14.77 19.66 -16.44
C ASN A 446 13.51 19.77 -15.57
N TRP A 447 12.82 18.67 -15.27
CA TRP A 447 11.63 18.72 -14.44
C TRP A 447 11.98 19.07 -12.99
N THR A 448 11.09 19.87 -12.43
CA THR A 448 11.07 20.27 -11.02
C THR A 448 10.47 19.19 -10.14
N PRO A 449 10.69 19.23 -8.82
CA PRO A 449 10.03 18.31 -7.90
C PRO A 449 8.51 18.33 -8.00
N ASP A 450 7.91 19.50 -8.26
CA ASP A 450 6.46 19.63 -8.44
C ASP A 450 5.97 18.89 -9.69
N GLU A 451 6.68 19.00 -10.80
CA GLU A 451 6.33 18.27 -12.04
C GLU A 451 6.49 16.76 -11.84
N VAL A 452 7.53 16.30 -11.13
CA VAL A 452 7.69 14.88 -10.81
C VAL A 452 6.54 14.38 -9.92
N LYS A 453 6.18 15.11 -8.85
CA LYS A 453 5.04 14.78 -8.00
C LYS A 453 3.74 14.79 -8.76
N GLY A 454 3.51 15.80 -9.59
CA GLY A 454 2.32 15.92 -10.41
C GLY A 454 2.19 14.79 -11.44
N ALA A 455 3.29 14.40 -12.07
CA ALA A 455 3.32 13.26 -12.99
C ALA A 455 2.93 11.97 -12.28
N LEU A 456 3.58 11.66 -11.16
CA LEU A 456 3.28 10.47 -10.37
C LEU A 456 1.82 10.44 -9.90
N MET A 457 1.30 11.56 -9.39
CA MET A 457 -0.07 11.63 -8.87
C MET A 457 -1.12 11.53 -9.97
N VAL A 458 -0.91 12.17 -11.13
CA VAL A 458 -1.93 12.21 -12.19
C VAL A 458 -2.03 10.89 -12.97
N THR A 459 -0.98 10.08 -12.95
CA THR A 459 -0.94 8.79 -13.64
C THR A 459 -1.18 7.60 -12.74
N SER A 460 -1.26 7.78 -11.42
CA SER A 460 -1.58 6.69 -10.50
C SER A 460 -2.86 5.93 -10.90
N VAL A 461 -2.81 4.61 -10.78
CA VAL A 461 -3.95 3.73 -10.97
C VAL A 461 -4.95 3.94 -9.85
N TYR A 462 -6.11 4.49 -10.18
CA TYR A 462 -7.15 4.80 -9.20
C TYR A 462 -7.78 3.52 -8.60
N LEU A 463 -7.48 3.26 -7.33
CA LEU A 463 -7.95 2.09 -6.58
C LEU A 463 -9.27 2.38 -5.84
N GLY A 464 -10.32 2.74 -6.59
CA GLY A 464 -11.49 3.45 -6.07
C GLY A 464 -12.16 2.91 -4.79
N SER A 465 -12.16 1.60 -4.54
CA SER A 465 -12.73 1.00 -3.31
C SER A 465 -11.90 1.30 -2.04
N LEU A 466 -10.62 1.62 -2.19
CA LEU A 466 -9.70 1.91 -1.09
C LEU A 466 -9.79 3.37 -0.61
N GLY A 467 -10.43 4.24 -1.40
CA GLY A 467 -10.73 5.62 -1.03
C GLY A 467 -9.50 6.41 -0.59
N GLN A 468 -9.63 7.16 0.52
CA GLN A 468 -8.58 8.01 1.06
C GLN A 468 -7.28 7.24 1.38
N ALA A 469 -7.38 5.96 1.75
CA ALA A 469 -6.24 5.18 2.17
C ALA A 469 -5.23 4.93 1.04
N ALA A 470 -5.68 5.00 -0.22
CA ALA A 470 -4.83 4.91 -1.41
C ALA A 470 -4.29 6.28 -1.89
N GLY A 471 -4.64 7.39 -1.25
CA GLY A 471 -4.36 8.72 -1.79
C GLY A 471 -5.04 8.90 -3.15
N VAL A 472 -4.27 9.27 -4.18
CA VAL A 472 -4.76 9.33 -5.57
C VAL A 472 -4.75 7.98 -6.30
N GLY A 473 -4.11 6.95 -5.73
CA GLY A 473 -4.00 5.62 -6.33
C GLY A 473 -2.62 4.97 -6.13
N GLU A 474 -2.45 3.79 -6.71
CA GLU A 474 -1.14 3.12 -6.77
C GLU A 474 -0.29 3.70 -7.91
N ILE A 475 1.02 3.81 -7.69
CA ILE A 475 1.95 4.35 -8.67
C ILE A 475 1.95 3.56 -9.99
N ASP A 476 1.86 4.28 -11.11
CA ASP A 476 2.23 3.81 -12.45
C ASP A 476 3.46 4.59 -12.92
N ALA A 477 4.63 3.95 -12.81
CA ALA A 477 5.91 4.61 -13.05
C ALA A 477 6.12 4.91 -14.54
N THR A 478 5.71 4.01 -15.44
CA THR A 478 5.94 4.23 -16.88
C THR A 478 4.98 5.27 -17.44
N ALA A 479 3.71 5.28 -17.03
CA ALA A 479 2.81 6.36 -17.40
C ALA A 479 3.35 7.71 -16.93
N ALA A 480 3.84 7.81 -15.69
CA ALA A 480 4.43 9.05 -15.17
C ALA A 480 5.67 9.49 -15.98
N ALA A 481 6.56 8.56 -16.30
CA ALA A 481 7.82 8.84 -17.01
C ALA A 481 7.63 9.17 -18.50
N THR A 482 6.49 8.84 -19.09
CA THR A 482 6.19 9.07 -20.51
C THR A 482 5.32 10.30 -20.77
N LEU A 483 4.90 11.02 -19.72
CA LEU A 483 4.23 12.30 -19.86
C LEU A 483 5.16 13.36 -20.48
N ASP A 484 4.63 14.15 -21.43
CA ASP A 484 5.37 15.30 -21.99
C ASP A 484 5.34 16.52 -21.06
N ARG A 485 4.28 16.65 -20.25
CA ARG A 485 4.04 17.74 -19.30
C ARG A 485 3.30 17.21 -18.09
N ALA A 486 3.65 17.73 -16.92
CA ALA A 486 3.03 17.37 -15.66
C ALA A 486 2.34 18.58 -15.01
N PRO A 487 1.24 18.37 -14.25
CA PRO A 487 0.67 19.43 -13.43
C PRO A 487 1.60 19.79 -12.26
N ASN A 488 1.37 20.94 -11.64
CA ASN A 488 2.03 21.33 -10.40
C ASN A 488 1.01 21.25 -9.24
N PRO A 489 1.02 20.17 -8.43
CA PRO A 489 0.07 20.02 -7.32
C PRO A 489 0.29 21.05 -6.20
N ASN A 490 1.46 21.69 -6.16
CA ASN A 490 1.82 22.69 -5.17
C ASN A 490 1.63 24.14 -5.66
N GLU A 491 1.05 24.36 -6.85
CA GLU A 491 0.95 25.69 -7.47
C GLU A 491 0.32 26.74 -6.54
N ASN A 492 -0.74 26.35 -5.83
CA ASN A 492 -1.47 27.23 -4.91
C ASN A 492 -0.68 27.61 -3.65
N PHE A 493 0.37 26.86 -3.29
CA PHE A 493 1.23 27.17 -2.15
C PHE A 493 2.28 28.23 -2.49
N TYR A 494 2.64 28.39 -3.77
CA TYR A 494 3.73 29.27 -4.14
C TYR A 494 3.48 30.75 -3.88
N LYS A 495 2.23 31.18 -3.72
CA LYS A 495 1.87 32.53 -3.23
C LYS A 495 2.28 32.78 -1.77
N PHE A 496 2.58 31.72 -1.03
CA PHE A 496 3.07 31.74 0.34
C PHE A 496 4.55 31.34 0.43
N VAL A 497 5.26 31.24 -0.70
CA VAL A 497 6.71 30.97 -0.69
C VAL A 497 7.44 32.27 -0.94
N GLU A 498 8.39 32.59 -0.08
CA GLU A 498 9.23 33.79 -0.18
C GLU A 498 10.71 33.43 -0.23
N THR A 499 11.56 34.44 -0.40
CA THR A 499 13.00 34.29 -0.23
C THR A 499 13.37 34.78 1.16
N ASP A 500 13.97 33.92 1.97
CA ASP A 500 14.49 34.27 3.28
C ASP A 500 15.58 35.35 3.13
N PRO A 501 15.44 36.53 3.76
CA PRO A 501 16.36 37.65 3.55
C PRO A 501 17.75 37.42 4.16
N VAL A 502 17.91 36.45 5.07
CA VAL A 502 19.18 36.11 5.72
C VAL A 502 19.92 35.04 4.92
N THR A 503 19.23 33.98 4.53
CA THR A 503 19.85 32.82 3.87
C THR A 503 19.80 32.90 2.34
N GLY A 504 18.95 33.76 1.78
CA GLY A 504 18.69 33.83 0.34
C GLY A 504 17.99 32.60 -0.24
N GLN A 505 17.58 31.65 0.61
CA GLN A 505 16.89 30.43 0.20
C GLN A 505 15.38 30.65 0.11
N ARG A 506 14.71 29.91 -0.77
CA ARG A 506 13.25 29.88 -0.76
C ARG A 506 12.75 29.18 0.50
N THR A 507 11.70 29.70 1.09
CA THR A 507 11.07 29.17 2.31
C THR A 507 9.57 29.40 2.28
N PHE A 508 8.82 28.52 2.94
CA PHE A 508 7.41 28.75 3.15
C PHE A 508 7.17 29.84 4.22
N ASN A 509 6.39 30.86 3.86
CA ASN A 509 6.01 31.96 4.73
C ASN A 509 4.73 31.60 5.51
N GLN A 510 4.95 30.98 6.68
CA GLN A 510 3.90 30.62 7.63
C GLN A 510 2.98 31.80 8.00
N ALA A 511 3.53 33.01 8.17
CA ALA A 511 2.76 34.16 8.63
C ALA A 511 1.75 34.59 7.56
N SER A 512 2.19 34.71 6.30
CA SER A 512 1.33 35.04 5.16
C SER A 512 0.21 34.03 4.97
N TRP A 513 0.52 32.73 5.12
CA TRP A 513 -0.48 31.68 5.02
C TRP A 513 -1.47 31.73 6.18
N SER A 514 -0.99 31.87 7.42
CA SER A 514 -1.84 31.95 8.61
C SER A 514 -2.78 33.16 8.55
N SER A 515 -2.31 34.30 8.03
CA SER A 515 -3.17 35.47 7.76
C SER A 515 -4.22 35.18 6.70
N ALA A 516 -3.86 34.52 5.60
CA ALA A 516 -4.80 34.17 4.53
C ALA A 516 -5.89 33.19 5.00
N VAL A 517 -5.51 32.15 5.76
CA VAL A 517 -6.46 31.17 6.32
C VAL A 517 -7.37 31.82 7.36
N SER A 518 -6.83 32.70 8.21
CA SER A 518 -7.61 33.39 9.26
C SER A 518 -8.58 34.44 8.70
N ALA A 519 -8.24 35.06 7.55
CA ALA A 519 -9.09 36.03 6.87
C ALA A 519 -10.22 35.39 6.06
N ALA A 520 -10.08 34.11 5.68
CA ALA A 520 -11.08 33.39 4.91
C ALA A 520 -12.10 32.73 5.85
N ALA A 521 -13.24 33.41 6.08
CA ALA A 521 -14.35 32.94 6.92
C ALA A 521 -14.96 31.57 6.49
N SER A 522 -14.52 31.00 5.36
CA SER A 522 -14.99 29.73 4.79
C SER A 522 -14.03 28.55 5.01
N TRP A 523 -12.90 28.72 5.68
CA TRP A 523 -11.92 27.64 5.82
C TRP A 523 -12.20 26.65 6.96
N SER A 524 -13.15 26.96 7.84
CA SER A 524 -13.74 25.95 8.74
C SER A 524 -14.70 24.98 8.03
N SER A 525 -15.04 25.24 6.76
CA SER A 525 -15.94 24.42 5.93
C SER A 525 -15.38 24.07 4.55
N ALA A 526 -14.11 24.34 4.28
CA ALA A 526 -13.45 24.00 3.03
C ALA A 526 -13.17 22.48 2.97
N ASN A 527 -14.17 21.73 2.53
CA ASN A 527 -14.01 20.33 2.13
C ASN A 527 -13.06 20.27 0.93
N TRP A 528 -11.81 19.91 1.19
CA TRP A 528 -10.71 19.85 0.24
C TRP A 528 -10.82 18.74 -0.82
N ALA A 529 -11.92 17.98 -0.82
CA ALA A 529 -12.33 17.18 -1.97
C ALA A 529 -12.63 18.05 -3.21
N SER A 530 -12.82 19.36 -3.06
CA SER A 530 -13.28 20.28 -4.13
C SER A 530 -12.26 21.32 -4.60
N ALA A 531 -11.14 21.50 -3.90
CA ALA A 531 -10.12 22.45 -4.33
C ALA A 531 -9.14 21.77 -5.31
N SER A 532 -9.48 21.94 -6.59
CA SER A 532 -8.60 21.80 -7.77
C SER A 532 -7.98 20.42 -8.06
N TRP A 533 -8.83 19.42 -8.26
CA TRP A 533 -8.58 18.39 -9.30
C TRP A 533 -9.41 18.64 -10.57
N ALA A 534 -10.39 19.56 -10.53
CA ALA A 534 -11.23 19.91 -11.68
C ALA A 534 -10.59 20.97 -12.63
N SER A 535 -9.52 21.65 -12.21
CA SER A 535 -8.88 22.73 -12.99
C SER A 535 -7.59 22.32 -13.72
N ALA A 536 -7.06 21.11 -13.49
CA ALA A 536 -6.23 20.47 -14.50
C ALA A 536 -7.17 20.15 -15.66
N SER A 537 -7.01 20.82 -16.80
CA SER A 537 -7.93 20.67 -17.92
C SER A 537 -7.97 19.21 -18.38
N TRP A 538 -9.04 18.49 -18.03
CA TRP A 538 -9.42 17.15 -18.49
C TRP A 538 -9.85 17.14 -19.97
N ALA A 539 -9.15 17.90 -20.82
CA ALA A 539 -9.55 18.14 -22.21
C ALA A 539 -9.02 17.11 -23.22
N SER A 540 -8.28 16.08 -22.79
CA SER A 540 -7.75 15.05 -23.70
C SER A 540 -8.24 13.62 -23.45
N ALA A 541 -9.05 13.36 -22.43
CA ALA A 541 -9.66 12.03 -22.25
C ALA A 541 -11.11 12.05 -22.75
N SER A 542 -11.37 11.46 -23.91
CA SER A 542 -12.74 11.32 -24.44
C SER A 542 -13.54 10.34 -23.59
N TRP A 543 -14.44 10.82 -22.74
CA TRP A 543 -15.34 9.97 -21.96
C TRP A 543 -16.76 9.99 -22.53
N ALA A 544 -16.99 9.19 -23.56
CA ALA A 544 -18.33 8.81 -23.98
C ALA A 544 -18.72 7.48 -23.31
N SER A 545 -18.95 7.49 -21.98
CA SER A 545 -19.88 6.60 -21.26
C SER A 545 -19.57 6.56 -19.75
N ALA A 546 -20.05 7.56 -19.00
CA ALA A 546 -20.29 7.38 -17.56
C ALA A 546 -21.41 8.34 -17.16
N SER A 547 -22.64 7.83 -17.10
CA SER A 547 -23.80 8.57 -16.62
C SER A 547 -23.75 8.66 -15.10
N TRP A 548 -23.57 9.86 -14.56
CA TRP A 548 -23.70 10.13 -13.14
C TRP A 548 -25.09 10.73 -12.88
N SER A 549 -26.00 9.94 -12.32
CA SER A 549 -27.21 10.45 -11.70
C SER A 549 -27.21 10.12 -10.21
N SER A 550 -27.29 11.21 -9.43
CA SER A 550 -27.78 11.33 -8.05
C SER A 550 -26.98 10.69 -6.90
N ALA A 551 -26.38 11.56 -6.08
CA ALA A 551 -26.38 11.40 -4.62
C ALA A 551 -26.65 12.77 -3.97
N ASN A 552 -27.84 12.89 -3.37
CA ASN A 552 -28.32 14.03 -2.60
C ASN A 552 -27.58 14.15 -1.25
N TRP A 553 -27.24 15.38 -0.85
CA TRP A 553 -26.70 15.70 0.47
C TRP A 553 -27.71 16.54 1.26
N THR A 554 -28.22 16.00 2.38
CA THR A 554 -28.79 16.84 3.45
C THR A 554 -28.52 16.25 4.83
N SER A 555 -28.19 17.18 5.73
CA SER A 555 -28.10 17.12 7.19
C SER A 555 -26.78 16.61 7.79
N LEU A 556 -26.06 17.53 8.47
CA LEU A 556 -26.12 17.65 9.93
C LEU A 556 -25.40 18.94 10.36
N GLY A 557 -26.19 19.95 10.72
CA GLY A 557 -25.74 21.15 11.42
C GLY A 557 -26.22 21.12 12.87
N THR A 558 -25.25 21.31 13.78
CA THR A 558 -25.33 21.98 15.09
C THR A 558 -26.42 21.61 16.10
N ALA A 559 -25.99 21.20 17.30
CA ALA A 559 -26.73 21.48 18.53
C ALA A 559 -25.77 21.69 19.71
N SER A 560 -25.74 22.91 20.26
CA SER A 560 -25.37 23.16 21.66
C SER A 560 -26.58 23.71 22.41
N LEU A 561 -26.96 23.00 23.47
CA LEU A 561 -27.55 23.43 24.75
C LEU A 561 -28.47 24.67 24.78
N GLY A 562 -29.70 24.47 25.27
CA GLY A 562 -30.51 25.55 25.84
C GLY A 562 -32.02 25.29 25.96
N SER A 563 -32.43 24.71 27.09
CA SER A 563 -33.70 24.89 27.81
C SER A 563 -35.03 25.23 27.06
N ALA A 564 -35.97 24.29 27.21
CA ALA A 564 -37.41 24.44 27.48
C ALA A 564 -38.13 25.76 27.15
N THR A 565 -39.13 25.71 26.27
CA THR A 565 -40.56 25.93 26.58
C THR A 565 -41.44 25.87 25.31
N ASN A 566 -42.27 24.83 25.23
CA ASN A 566 -43.73 24.86 25.00
C ASN A 566 -44.41 25.79 23.94
N TRP A 567 -45.28 25.13 23.15
CA TRP A 567 -46.54 25.56 22.49
C TRP A 567 -46.62 25.78 20.95
N SER A 568 -47.40 24.86 20.36
CA SER A 568 -48.44 24.96 19.31
C SER A 568 -48.14 25.42 17.88
N GLU A 569 -48.39 24.46 16.97
CA GLU A 569 -49.29 24.53 15.81
C GLU A 569 -49.35 25.81 14.97
N SER A 570 -49.03 25.68 13.68
CA SER A 570 -50.03 25.64 12.58
C SER A 570 -49.53 26.27 11.27
N THR A 571 -49.55 25.43 10.22
CA THR A 571 -50.05 25.70 8.86
C THR A 571 -49.39 26.72 7.92
N PHE A 572 -48.80 26.15 6.86
CA PHE A 572 -49.04 26.37 5.41
C PHE A 572 -48.62 27.67 4.67
N SER A 573 -47.78 27.41 3.64
CA SER A 573 -47.57 28.06 2.33
C SER A 573 -46.77 29.37 2.23
N PRO A 574 -46.08 29.62 1.08
CA PRO A 574 -45.59 28.71 0.03
C PRO A 574 -44.09 28.37 0.15
#